data_AF-A0A2Z5Z1R4-F1
#
_entry.id   AF-A0A2Z5Z1R4-F1
#
_cell.length_a   1.000
_cell.length_b   1.000
_cell.length_c   1.000
_cell.angle_alpha   90.00
_cell.angle_beta   90.00
_cell.angle_gamma   90.00
#
_symmetry.space_group_name_H-M   'P 1'
#
loop_
_entity.id
_entity.type
_entity.pdbx_description
1 polymer ?
#
loop_
_entity_poly.entity_id
_entity_poly.type
_entity_poly.pdbx_seq_one_letter_code
_entity_poly.pdbx_strand_id
1 'polypeptide(L)'
;MAEAALNTNVVRLPTAARRKVQQPCNAAARAARKAFREACPWPGEYLFPNERAAMKTAEVMRDMTATPELELLTAICSVLSEEQRAKVSESLAVRAIGRGTAQQALAVFRTTSMTVGERIDLSNAMRRLGGN
;
A
#
# COMPACT_ATOMS: atom_id res chain seq x y z
N MET A 1 -83.21 4.97 3.11
CA MET A 1 -82.50 6.27 3.06
C MET A 1 -81.51 6.31 4.21
N ALA A 2 -80.25 5.93 3.96
CA ALA A 2 -79.17 6.04 4.95
C ALA A 2 -77.86 6.14 4.15
N GLU A 3 -77.52 7.36 3.75
CA GLU A 3 -76.33 7.61 2.95
C GLU A 3 -75.44 8.61 3.69
N ALA A 4 -74.18 8.18 3.89
CA ALA A 4 -72.99 8.99 4.08
C ALA A 4 -72.93 9.92 5.31
N ALA A 5 -72.74 9.32 6.50
CA ALA A 5 -72.04 10.00 7.58
C ALA A 5 -70.56 10.20 7.19
N LEU A 6 -70.30 11.36 6.61
CA LEU A 6 -69.07 12.17 6.60
C LEU A 6 -67.84 11.60 7.33
N ASN A 7 -67.00 10.85 6.62
CA ASN A 7 -65.58 10.62 6.97
C ASN A 7 -64.69 11.76 6.40
N THR A 8 -65.04 13.01 6.67
CA THR A 8 -64.35 14.21 6.14
C THR A 8 -63.42 14.84 7.17
N ASN A 9 -62.53 14.06 7.79
CA ASN A 9 -61.53 14.63 8.69
C ASN A 9 -60.19 13.89 8.67
N VAL A 10 -59.69 13.56 7.47
CA VAL A 10 -58.33 13.05 7.27
C VAL A 10 -57.49 14.14 6.62
N VAL A 11 -56.79 14.92 7.45
CA VAL A 11 -55.80 15.90 6.99
C VAL A 11 -54.50 15.16 6.66
N ARG A 12 -54.13 15.08 5.38
CA ARG A 12 -52.83 14.52 4.98
C ARG A 12 -51.72 15.48 5.39
N LEU A 13 -50.97 15.11 6.42
CA LEU A 13 -49.76 15.82 6.82
C LEU A 13 -48.73 15.76 5.67
N PRO A 14 -47.94 16.83 5.44
CA PRO A 14 -46.89 16.81 4.44
C PRO A 14 -45.94 15.66 4.77
N THR A 15 -45.86 14.69 3.86
CA THR A 15 -44.96 13.55 4.00
C THR A 15 -43.54 14.12 4.04
N ALA A 16 -42.80 13.87 5.13
CA ALA A 16 -41.45 14.37 5.31
C ALA A 16 -40.62 14.10 4.05
N ALA A 17 -40.04 15.15 3.46
CA ALA A 17 -39.26 15.03 2.24
C ALA A 17 -38.18 13.96 2.43
N ARG A 18 -38.05 13.06 1.44
CA ARG A 18 -37.05 11.98 1.51
C ARG A 18 -35.67 12.57 1.77
N ARG A 19 -35.04 12.16 2.87
CA ARG A 19 -33.68 12.58 3.21
C ARG A 19 -32.74 12.22 2.07
N LYS A 20 -32.18 13.23 1.39
CA LYS A 20 -31.12 13.02 0.40
C LYS A 20 -29.88 12.54 1.14
N VAL A 21 -29.58 11.25 1.02
CA VAL A 21 -28.33 10.68 1.52
C VAL A 21 -27.22 11.09 0.56
N GLN A 22 -26.22 11.80 1.06
CA GLN A 22 -25.00 12.06 0.29
C GLN A 22 -24.31 10.72 0.04
N GLN A 23 -24.43 10.21 -1.18
CA GLN A 23 -23.71 9.03 -1.59
C GLN A 23 -22.28 9.42 -1.99
N PRO A 24 -21.24 8.76 -1.43
CA PRO A 24 -19.84 9.10 -1.70
C PRO A 24 -19.42 8.86 -3.16
N CYS A 25 -20.19 8.07 -3.91
CA CYS A 25 -19.92 7.72 -5.32
C CYS A 25 -21.07 8.19 -6.24
N ASN A 26 -21.43 9.46 -6.19
CA ASN A 26 -22.47 10.00 -7.08
C ASN A 26 -21.98 10.14 -8.55
N ALA A 27 -22.92 10.41 -9.47
CA ALA A 27 -22.62 10.58 -10.89
C ALA A 27 -21.59 11.69 -11.15
N ALA A 28 -21.69 12.81 -10.42
CA ALA A 28 -20.75 13.93 -10.53
C ALA A 28 -19.32 13.54 -10.12
N ALA A 29 -19.15 12.79 -9.03
CA ALA A 29 -17.85 12.30 -8.58
C ALA A 29 -17.22 11.31 -9.58
N ARG A 30 -18.03 10.47 -10.23
CA ARG A 30 -17.57 9.59 -11.31
C ARG A 30 -17.12 10.38 -12.54
N ALA A 31 -17.89 11.39 -12.95
CA ALA A 31 -17.53 12.26 -14.06
C ALA A 31 -16.24 13.04 -13.77
N ALA A 32 -16.10 13.60 -12.56
CA ALA A 32 -14.89 14.30 -12.13
C ALA A 32 -13.65 13.39 -12.13
N ARG A 33 -13.77 12.15 -11.64
CA ARG A 33 -12.68 11.16 -11.69
C ARG A 33 -12.28 10.81 -13.13
N LYS A 34 -13.24 10.71 -14.04
CA LYS A 34 -12.97 10.44 -15.46
C LYS A 34 -12.23 11.62 -16.09
N ALA A 35 -12.76 12.83 -15.93
CA ALA A 35 -12.13 14.06 -16.43
C ALA A 35 -10.72 14.25 -15.88
N PHE A 36 -10.49 13.94 -14.60
CA PHE A 36 -9.15 13.99 -14.00
C PHE A 36 -8.18 12.99 -14.64
N ARG A 37 -8.61 11.76 -14.92
CA ARG A 37 -7.76 10.77 -15.61
C ARG A 37 -7.45 11.16 -17.06
N GLU A 38 -8.39 11.81 -17.73
CA GLU A 38 -8.22 12.29 -19.11
C GLU A 38 -7.30 13.52 -19.16
N ALA A 39 -7.46 14.46 -18.22
CA ALA A 39 -6.64 15.67 -18.13
C ALA A 39 -5.22 15.39 -17.62
N CYS A 40 -5.08 14.46 -16.68
CA CYS A 40 -3.82 14.10 -16.03
C CYS A 40 -3.61 12.58 -16.12
N PRO A 41 -3.26 12.05 -17.32
CA PRO A 41 -2.87 10.66 -17.43
C PRO A 41 -1.65 10.41 -16.54
N TRP A 42 -1.67 9.32 -15.78
CA TRP A 42 -0.52 8.95 -14.94
C TRP A 42 0.70 8.74 -15.85
N PRO A 43 1.79 9.50 -15.67
CA PRO A 43 2.92 9.48 -16.59
C PRO A 43 3.83 8.25 -16.40
N GLY A 44 3.66 7.52 -15.29
CA GLY A 44 4.50 6.38 -14.95
C GLY A 44 3.94 5.04 -15.43
N GLU A 45 4.79 4.03 -15.42
CA GLU A 45 4.34 2.65 -15.53
C GLU A 45 3.54 2.27 -14.27
N TYR A 46 2.43 1.55 -14.44
CA TYR A 46 1.72 0.99 -13.30
C TYR A 46 2.52 -0.18 -12.74
N LEU A 47 2.88 -0.10 -11.46
CA LEU A 47 3.56 -1.16 -10.74
C LEU A 47 2.65 -1.74 -9.66
N PHE A 48 2.63 -3.06 -9.55
CA PHE A 48 1.91 -3.74 -8.48
C PHE A 48 2.52 -3.36 -7.12
N PRO A 49 1.74 -3.42 -6.03
CA PRO A 49 2.23 -3.09 -4.68
C PRO A 49 3.53 -3.84 -4.31
N ASN A 50 3.64 -5.11 -4.65
CA ASN A 50 4.81 -5.95 -4.36
C ASN A 50 6.02 -5.49 -5.17
N GLU A 51 5.84 -5.20 -6.47
CA GLU A 51 6.89 -4.67 -7.33
C GLU A 51 7.41 -3.32 -6.83
N ARG A 52 6.53 -2.43 -6.34
CA ARG A 52 6.96 -1.15 -5.75
C ARG A 52 7.80 -1.34 -4.49
N ALA A 53 7.42 -2.29 -3.64
CA ALA A 53 8.20 -2.62 -2.44
C ALA A 53 9.56 -3.24 -2.81
N ALA A 54 9.59 -4.09 -3.83
CA ALA A 54 10.81 -4.67 -4.38
C ALA A 54 11.72 -3.61 -4.99
N MET A 55 11.18 -2.66 -5.77
CA MET A 55 11.92 -1.52 -6.34
C MET A 55 12.59 -0.69 -5.26
N LYS A 56 11.87 -0.34 -4.18
CA LYS A 56 12.46 0.42 -3.07
C LYS A 56 13.59 -0.34 -2.37
N THR A 57 13.45 -1.65 -2.24
CA THR A 57 14.50 -2.51 -1.66
C THR A 57 15.71 -2.58 -2.60
N ALA A 58 15.47 -2.74 -3.90
CA ALA A 58 16.48 -2.78 -4.94
C ALA A 58 17.27 -1.47 -5.06
N GLU A 59 16.62 -0.31 -4.95
CA GLU A 59 17.28 1.01 -4.90
C GLU A 59 18.28 1.10 -3.74
N VAL A 60 17.86 0.67 -2.55
CA VAL A 60 18.73 0.67 -1.37
C VAL A 60 19.91 -0.28 -1.58
N MET A 61 19.67 -1.47 -2.14
CA MET A 61 20.70 -2.49 -2.35
C MET A 61 21.68 -2.19 -3.48
N ARG A 62 21.24 -1.50 -4.53
CA ARG A 62 22.09 -1.15 -5.68
C ARG A 62 23.30 -0.34 -5.26
N ASP A 63 23.12 0.56 -4.30
CA ASP A 63 24.17 1.46 -3.83
C ASP A 63 25.00 0.84 -2.69
N MET A 64 24.78 -0.44 -2.35
CA MET A 64 25.52 -1.13 -1.29
C MET A 64 26.81 -1.73 -1.82
N THR A 65 27.92 -1.38 -1.16
CA THR A 65 29.20 -2.05 -1.35
C THR A 65 29.24 -3.36 -0.57
N ALA A 66 29.73 -4.44 -1.19
CA ALA A 66 30.01 -5.68 -0.49
C ALA A 66 31.16 -5.45 0.51
N THR A 67 30.85 -5.40 1.80
CA THR A 67 31.84 -5.27 2.87
C THR A 67 31.84 -6.54 3.75
N PRO A 68 32.95 -6.87 4.43
CA PRO A 68 32.99 -8.00 5.34
C PRO A 68 31.92 -7.96 6.44
N GLU A 69 31.57 -6.75 6.92
CA GLU A 69 30.51 -6.56 7.90
C GLU A 69 29.13 -6.94 7.35
N LEU A 70 28.91 -6.72 6.04
CA LEU A 70 27.69 -7.11 5.36
C LEU A 70 27.55 -8.64 5.29
N GLU A 71 28.62 -9.33 4.94
CA GLU A 71 28.67 -10.80 4.86
C GLU A 71 28.50 -11.45 6.25
N LEU A 72 29.05 -10.82 7.28
CA LEU A 72 28.80 -11.26 8.66
C LEU A 72 27.34 -11.04 9.05
N LEU A 73 26.74 -9.91 8.67
CA LEU A 73 25.33 -9.64 8.94
C LEU A 73 24.41 -10.67 8.26
N THR A 74 24.65 -10.98 6.98
CA THR A 74 23.85 -11.99 6.24
C THR A 74 23.97 -13.37 6.87
N ALA A 75 25.20 -13.79 7.22
CA ALA A 75 25.44 -15.05 7.91
C ALA A 75 24.70 -15.12 9.26
N ILE A 76 24.77 -14.07 10.07
CA ILE A 76 24.04 -13.99 11.36
C ILE A 76 22.53 -14.07 11.11
N CYS A 77 21.99 -13.33 10.15
CA CYS A 77 20.54 -13.30 9.87
C CYS A 77 20.01 -14.67 9.41
N SER A 78 20.85 -15.48 8.77
CA SER A 78 20.48 -16.81 8.27
C SER A 78 20.19 -17.82 9.39
N VAL A 79 20.78 -17.64 10.58
CA VAL A 79 20.65 -18.57 11.72
C VAL A 79 19.66 -18.12 12.79
N LEU A 80 19.10 -16.91 12.67
CA LEU A 80 18.12 -16.39 13.64
C LEU A 80 16.79 -17.14 13.56
N SER A 81 16.18 -17.38 14.73
CA SER A 81 14.80 -17.87 14.82
C SER A 81 13.80 -16.80 14.39
N GLU A 82 12.56 -17.19 14.08
CA GLU A 82 11.49 -16.24 13.69
C GLU A 82 11.24 -15.17 14.77
N GLU A 83 11.25 -15.55 16.04
CA GLU A 83 11.06 -14.61 17.16
C GLU A 83 12.21 -13.61 17.26
N GLN A 84 13.45 -14.07 17.11
CA GLN A 84 14.63 -13.19 17.11
C GLN A 84 14.61 -12.26 15.91
N ARG A 85 14.19 -12.76 14.75
CA ARG A 85 14.02 -11.97 13.53
C ARG A 85 13.03 -10.83 13.73
N ALA A 86 11.87 -11.10 14.36
CA ALA A 86 10.89 -10.06 14.65
C ALA A 86 11.50 -8.93 15.50
N LYS A 87 12.19 -9.26 16.59
CA LYS A 87 12.85 -8.29 17.49
C LYS A 87 13.93 -7.46 16.77
N VAL A 88 14.77 -8.11 15.96
CA VAL A 88 15.80 -7.42 15.17
C VAL A 88 15.16 -6.49 14.15
N SER A 89 14.12 -6.96 13.46
CA SER A 89 13.41 -6.16 12.45
C SER A 89 12.79 -4.90 13.03
N GLU A 90 12.19 -4.98 14.22
CA GLU A 90 11.59 -3.85 14.93
C GLU A 90 12.67 -2.84 15.35
N SER A 91 13.77 -3.34 15.94
CA SER A 91 14.89 -2.50 16.35
C SER A 91 15.53 -1.75 15.16
N LEU A 92 15.71 -2.44 14.03
CA LEU A 92 16.24 -1.86 12.81
C LEU A 92 15.25 -0.87 12.17
N ALA A 93 13.94 -1.17 12.19
CA ALA A 93 12.92 -0.29 11.63
C ALA A 93 12.86 1.07 12.34
N VAL A 94 12.95 1.09 13.67
CA VAL A 94 13.01 2.33 14.45
C VAL A 94 14.26 3.14 14.10
N ARG A 95 15.42 2.47 13.97
CA ARG A 95 16.70 3.11 13.65
C ARG A 95 16.81 3.57 12.19
N ALA A 96 16.07 2.93 11.29
CA ALA A 96 16.03 3.27 9.86
C ALA A 96 15.36 4.62 9.58
N ILE A 97 14.67 5.20 10.56
CA ILE A 97 14.14 6.56 10.47
C ILE A 97 15.32 7.54 10.52
N GLY A 98 15.73 8.04 9.36
CA GLY A 98 16.78 9.06 9.22
C GLY A 98 18.23 8.55 9.17
N ARG A 99 18.48 7.23 9.28
CA ARG A 99 19.84 6.65 9.14
C ARG A 99 19.92 5.72 7.93
N GLY A 100 20.63 6.14 6.89
CA GLY A 100 20.81 5.35 5.65
C GLY A 100 21.45 3.98 5.89
N THR A 101 22.42 3.88 6.79
CA THR A 101 23.07 2.59 7.13
C THR A 101 22.11 1.60 7.79
N ALA A 102 21.17 2.08 8.62
CA ALA A 102 20.14 1.24 9.21
C ALA A 102 19.08 0.83 8.17
N GLN A 103 18.81 1.67 7.16
CA GLN A 103 17.95 1.30 6.03
C GLN A 103 18.59 0.20 5.17
N GLN A 104 19.89 0.28 4.90
CA GLN A 104 20.65 -0.75 4.19
C GLN A 104 20.67 -2.07 4.96
N ALA A 105 20.99 -2.03 6.27
CA ALA A 105 20.95 -3.21 7.13
C ALA A 105 19.55 -3.86 7.17
N LEU A 106 18.49 -3.05 7.23
CA LEU A 106 17.11 -3.54 7.20
C LEU A 106 16.74 -4.16 5.84
N ALA A 107 17.21 -3.57 4.73
CA ALA A 107 17.00 -4.14 3.39
C ALA A 107 17.65 -5.52 3.30
N VAL A 108 18.92 -5.64 3.68
CA VAL A 108 19.63 -6.94 3.71
C VAL A 108 18.93 -7.93 4.61
N PHE A 109 18.58 -7.53 5.84
CA PHE A 109 17.87 -8.36 6.79
C PHE A 109 16.59 -8.97 6.16
N ARG A 110 15.77 -8.15 5.50
CA ARG A 110 14.54 -8.60 4.84
C ARG A 110 14.80 -9.57 3.69
N THR A 111 15.89 -9.38 2.93
CA THR A 111 16.18 -10.28 1.80
C THR A 111 16.54 -11.70 2.23
N THR A 112 17.08 -11.88 3.44
CA THR A 112 17.48 -13.21 3.94
C THR A 112 16.31 -14.17 4.19
N SER A 113 15.08 -13.64 4.34
CA SER A 113 13.88 -14.43 4.63
C SER A 113 12.79 -14.35 3.55
N MET A 114 13.14 -13.96 2.33
CA MET A 114 12.16 -13.80 1.25
C MET A 114 11.59 -15.13 0.77
N THR A 115 10.29 -15.11 0.46
CA THR A 115 9.60 -16.15 -0.32
C THR A 115 10.13 -16.19 -1.76
N VAL A 116 9.81 -17.26 -2.50
CA VAL A 116 10.23 -17.40 -3.91
C VAL A 116 9.71 -16.26 -4.78
N GLY A 117 8.44 -15.86 -4.61
CA GLY A 117 7.84 -14.76 -5.36
C GLY A 117 8.52 -13.43 -5.09
N GLU A 118 8.79 -13.12 -3.83
CA GLU A 118 9.51 -11.90 -3.43
C GLU A 118 10.93 -11.84 -4.01
N ARG A 119 11.64 -12.99 -4.08
CA ARG A 119 12.96 -13.04 -4.72
C ARG A 119 12.88 -12.77 -6.23
N ILE A 120 11.85 -13.27 -6.91
CA ILE A 120 11.62 -13.01 -8.34
C ILE A 120 11.33 -11.52 -8.54
N ASP A 121 10.45 -10.94 -7.73
CA ASP A 121 10.10 -9.52 -7.78
C ASP A 121 11.34 -8.64 -7.54
N LEU A 122 12.17 -8.98 -6.56
CA LEU A 122 13.43 -8.29 -6.29
C LEU A 122 14.43 -8.42 -7.45
N SER A 123 14.57 -9.62 -8.04
CA SER A 123 15.45 -9.82 -9.20
C SER A 123 14.99 -8.98 -10.40
N ASN A 124 13.68 -8.95 -10.67
CA ASN A 124 13.11 -8.12 -11.73
C ASN A 124 13.33 -6.63 -11.46
N ALA A 125 13.17 -6.19 -10.20
CA ALA A 125 13.43 -4.81 -9.79
C ALA A 125 14.90 -4.42 -9.98
N MET A 126 15.84 -5.28 -9.57
CA MET A 126 17.28 -5.04 -9.77
C MET A 126 17.63 -4.93 -11.26
N ARG A 127 17.06 -5.77 -12.13
CA ARG A 127 17.25 -5.67 -13.60
C ARG A 127 16.70 -4.37 -14.16
N ARG A 128 15.52 -3.93 -13.73
CA ARG A 128 14.92 -2.64 -14.16
C ARG A 128 15.77 -1.43 -13.77
N LEU A 129 16.48 -1.51 -12.63
CA LEU A 129 17.37 -0.45 -12.15
C LEU A 129 18.77 -0.48 -12.79
N GLY A 130 19.05 -1.40 -13.72
CA GLY A 130 20.36 -1.55 -14.35
C GLY A 130 21.38 -2.32 -13.52
N GLY A 131 20.93 -3.16 -12.59
CA GLY A 131 21.80 -4.11 -11.90
C GLY A 131 22.28 -5.20 -12.86
N ASN A 132 23.60 -5.27 -13.06
CA ASN A 132 24.30 -6.36 -13.77
C ASN A 132 23.95 -7.73 -13.19
#